data_AF-A0A1H7MTY6-F1
#
_entry.id   AF-A0A1H7MTY6-F1
#
_cell.length_a   1.000
_cell.length_b   1.000
_cell.length_c   1.000
_cell.angle_alpha   90.00
_cell.angle_beta   90.00
_cell.angle_gamma   90.00
#
_symmetry.space_group_name_H-M   'P 1'
#
loop_
_entity.id
_entity.type
_entity.pdbx_description
1 polymer ?
#
loop_
_entity_poly.entity_id
_entity_poly.type
_entity_poly.pdbx_seq_one_letter_code
_entity_poly.pdbx_strand_id
1 'polypeptide(L)' 'MNKTRVKGHAMEAKGKVKEVVGKVTGNKAMEYKGKAEKQGGKAEAKYGNIKSDIKKTTK' A
#
# COMPACT_ATOMS: atom_id res chain seq x y z
N MET A 1 3.71 0.85 21.32
CA MET A 1 4.31 0.18 20.14
C MET A 1 3.44 0.42 18.91
N ASN A 2 3.98 1.05 17.86
CA ASN A 2 3.22 1.63 16.76
C ASN A 2 2.54 0.57 15.86
N LYS A 3 1.22 0.38 16.02
CA LYS A 3 0.35 -0.40 15.12
C LYS A 3 0.49 0.00 13.64
N THR A 4 0.83 1.26 13.36
CA THR A 4 1.02 1.79 11.99
C THR A 4 2.21 1.15 11.27
N ARG A 5 3.30 0.87 12.00
CA ARG A 5 4.53 0.28 11.43
C ARG A 5 4.33 -1.21 11.10
N VAL A 6 3.62 -1.92 11.97
CA VAL A 6 3.23 -3.33 11.75
C VAL A 6 2.25 -3.46 10.59
N LYS A 7 1.28 -2.54 10.46
CA LYS A 7 0.35 -2.51 9.31
C LYS A 7 1.08 -2.31 7.99
N GLY A 8 2.08 -1.42 7.94
CA GLY A 8 2.90 -1.20 6.76
C GLY A 8 3.63 -2.47 6.30
N HIS A 9 4.34 -3.12 7.23
CA HIS A 9 5.03 -4.38 6.94
C HIS A 9 4.08 -5.51 6.51
N ALA A 10 2.92 -5.63 7.15
CA ALA A 10 1.92 -6.63 6.78
C ALA A 10 1.37 -6.38 5.36
N MET A 11 1.15 -5.12 5.00
CA MET A 11 0.62 -4.72 3.69
C MET A 11 1.67 -4.91 2.58
N GLU A 12 2.95 -4.63 2.88
CA GLU A 12 4.07 -4.91 1.99
C GLU A 12 4.27 -6.41 1.74
N ALA A 13 4.23 -7.22 2.81
CA ALA A 13 4.33 -8.67 2.70
C ALA A 13 3.18 -9.24 1.87
N LYS A 14 1.94 -8.81 2.14
CA LYS A 14 0.75 -9.26 1.40
C LYS A 14 0.79 -8.83 -0.08
N GLY A 15 1.33 -7.64 -0.37
CA GLY A 15 1.56 -7.16 -1.73
C GLY A 15 2.59 -8.01 -2.49
N LYS A 16 3.74 -8.28 -1.87
CA LYS A 16 4.77 -9.16 -2.46
C LYS A 16 4.23 -10.56 -2.73
N VAL A 17 3.48 -11.14 -1.79
CA VAL A 17 2.86 -12.45 -1.97
C VAL A 17 1.87 -12.44 -3.14
N LYS A 18 0.99 -11.42 -3.25
CA LYS A 18 0.10 -11.27 -4.42
C LYS A 18 0.87 -11.13 -5.74
N GLU A 19 1.99 -10.42 -5.77
CA GLU A 19 2.82 -10.27 -6.97
C GLU A 19 3.50 -11.59 -7.37
N VAL A 20 4.06 -12.31 -6.41
CA VAL A 20 4.70 -13.62 -6.65
C VAL A 20 3.65 -14.64 -7.11
N VAL A 21 2.54 -14.75 -6.39
CA VAL A 21 1.44 -15.65 -6.77
C VAL A 21 0.88 -15.27 -8.14
N GLY A 22 0.63 -13.99 -8.41
CA GLY A 22 0.15 -13.53 -9.71
C GLY A 22 1.09 -13.90 -10.87
N LYS A 23 2.41 -13.79 -10.67
CA LYS A 23 3.41 -14.26 -11.65
C LYS A 23 3.43 -15.77 -11.80
N VAL A 24 3.41 -16.52 -10.70
CA VAL A 24 3.51 -17.99 -10.71
C VAL A 24 2.25 -18.63 -11.30
N THR A 25 1.07 -18.12 -10.98
CA THR A 25 -0.20 -18.62 -11.52
C THR A 25 -0.50 -18.07 -12.92
N GLY A 26 0.36 -17.21 -13.49
CA GLY A 26 0.17 -16.61 -14.82
C GLY A 26 -1.04 -15.66 -14.92
N ASN A 27 -1.58 -15.21 -13.79
CA ASN A 27 -2.81 -14.44 -13.75
C ASN A 27 -2.51 -12.93 -13.87
N LYS A 28 -2.49 -12.44 -15.12
CA LYS A 28 -2.32 -11.01 -15.44
C LYS A 28 -3.26 -10.10 -14.66
N ALA A 29 -4.50 -10.54 -14.38
CA ALA A 29 -5.46 -9.72 -13.64
C ALA A 29 -5.01 -9.47 -12.19
N MET A 30 -4.40 -10.48 -11.56
CA MET A 30 -3.89 -10.36 -10.18
C MET A 30 -2.64 -9.48 -10.11
N GLU A 31 -1.76 -9.56 -11.11
CA GLU A 31 -0.58 -8.70 -11.23
C GLU A 31 -0.97 -7.23 -11.45
N TYR A 32 -1.96 -6.99 -12.34
CA TYR A 32 -2.49 -5.65 -12.61
C TYR A 32 -3.17 -5.06 -11.38
N LYS A 33 -4.00 -5.85 -10.70
CA LYS A 33 -4.70 -5.43 -9.48
C LYS A 33 -3.71 -5.14 -8.34
N GLY A 34 -2.66 -5.94 -8.20
CA GLY A 34 -1.56 -5.68 -7.27
C GLY A 34 -0.81 -4.38 -7.56
N LYS A 35 -0.44 -4.11 -8.82
CA LYS A 35 0.19 -2.85 -9.22
C LYS A 35 -0.72 -1.64 -9.00
N ALA A 36 -2.01 -1.76 -9.35
CA ALA A 36 -3.00 -0.71 -9.15
C ALA A 36 -3.23 -0.41 -7.66
N GLU A 37 -3.41 -1.42 -6.82
CA GLU A 37 -3.51 -1.28 -5.35
C GLU A 37 -2.24 -0.61 -4.78
N LYS A 38 -1.06 -0.93 -5.30
CA LYS A 38 0.23 -0.37 -4.83
C LYS A 38 0.39 1.10 -5.24
N GLN A 39 -0.03 1.48 -6.45
CA GLN A 39 -0.03 2.87 -6.90
C GLN A 39 -1.11 3.70 -6.17
N GLY A 40 -2.33 3.17 -6.07
CA GLY A 40 -3.43 3.80 -5.33
C GLY A 40 -3.08 4.01 -3.86
N GLY A 41 -2.57 2.97 -3.19
CA GLY A 41 -2.15 3.05 -1.79
C GLY A 41 -1.00 4.04 -1.55
N LYS A 42 -0.05 4.18 -2.49
CA LYS A 42 0.99 5.22 -2.42
C LYS A 42 0.43 6.63 -2.58
N ALA A 43 -0.54 6.81 -3.49
CA ALA A 43 -1.21 8.09 -3.68
C ALA A 43 -2.01 8.47 -2.43
N GLU A 44 -2.77 7.52 -1.88
CA GLU A 44 -3.58 7.69 -0.68
C GLU A 44 -2.70 7.94 0.57
N ALA A 45 -1.55 7.27 0.68
CA ALA A 45 -0.57 7.53 1.74
C ALA A 45 0.06 8.93 1.63
N LYS A 46 0.41 9.39 0.42
CA LYS A 46 0.89 10.76 0.21
C LYS A 46 -0.20 11.77 0.57
N TYR A 47 -1.43 11.55 0.13
CA TYR A 47 -2.56 12.44 0.41
C TYR A 47 -2.88 12.48 1.91
N GLY A 48 -2.84 11.33 2.57
CA GLY A 48 -3.00 11.19 4.02
C GLY A 48 -1.90 11.88 4.81
N ASN A 49 -0.63 11.80 4.36
CA ASN A 49 0.47 12.54 4.96
C ASN A 49 0.28 14.05 4.80
N ILE A 50 0.00 14.55 3.58
CA ILE A 50 -0.24 15.99 3.35
C ILE A 50 -1.38 16.50 4.24
N LYS A 51 -2.50 15.77 4.30
CA LYS A 51 -3.64 16.14 5.15
C LYS A 51 -3.28 16.09 6.64
N SER A 52 -2.44 15.14 7.05
CA SER A 52 -1.96 15.03 8.44
C SER A 52 -1.01 16.16 8.79
N ASP A 53 -0.06 16.50 7.91
CA ASP A 53 0.86 17.63 8.08
C ASP A 53 0.09 18.96 8.17
N ILE A 54 -0.85 19.22 7.27
CA ILE A 54 -1.70 20.43 7.32
C ILE A 54 -2.47 20.48 8.65
N LYS A 55 -3.11 19.37 9.05
CA LYS A 55 -3.89 19.31 10.29
C LYS A 55 -3.04 19.44 11.55
N LYS A 56 -1.75 19.13 11.46
CA LYS A 56 -0.78 19.26 12.56
C LYS A 56 -0.20 20.67 12.66
N THR A 57 -0.14 21.40 11.55
CA THR A 57 0.30 22.80 11.49
C THR A 57 -0.82 23.78 11.87
N THR A 58 -2.08 23.43 11.64
CA THR A 58 -3.24 24.28 11.99
C THR A 58 -3.73 24.08 13.43
N LYS A 59 -3.16 23.15 14.20
CA LYS A 59 -3.57 22.85 15.59
C LYS A 59 -2.46 23.24 16.56
#